data_AF-A0A9X9LZY6-F1
#
_entry.id   AF-A0A9X9LZY6-F1
#
_cell.length_a   1.000
_cell.length_b   1.000
_cell.length_c   1.000
_cell.angle_alpha   90.00
_cell.angle_beta   90.00
_cell.angle_gamma   90.00
#
_symmetry.space_group_name_H-M   'P 1'
#
loop_
_entity.id
_entity.type
_entity.pdbx_description
1 polymer ?
#
loop_
_entity_poly.entity_id
_entity_poly.type
_entity_poly.pdbx_seq_one_letter_code
_entity_poly.pdbx_strand_id
1 'polypeptide(L)'
;QPQAPFGQTWPRAVFLARLRSGGGGGPPGQAGNRGGVAAPAQGNARCCSMGPVPRTLELFYDVLSPYSWLGFEVLCRYKNIWNISLQLRPSFIAGIMKDSGNQPPALLPRKAQYLINDVRLLGQHVQVPMQFPKDFFSVILEKGSLSAMRFLTAVSMEHPEMLEKVSRELWMRVWSRDEDITEPQSILAVSILALSPTLSQ
;
A
#
# COMPACT_ATOMS: atom_id res chain seq x y z
N GLN A 1 42.40 -9.35 2.92
CA GLN A 1 41.08 -8.77 3.23
C GLN A 1 41.28 -7.37 3.78
N PRO A 2 40.59 -6.35 3.25
CA PRO A 2 40.24 -5.21 4.06
C PRO A 2 38.72 -5.11 4.19
N GLN A 3 38.27 -4.99 5.42
CA GLN A 3 36.88 -4.75 5.81
C GLN A 3 36.48 -3.34 5.37
N ALA A 4 35.39 -3.23 4.61
CA ALA A 4 34.77 -1.94 4.29
C ALA A 4 33.82 -1.53 5.44
N PRO A 5 33.77 -0.23 5.79
CA PRO A 5 33.05 0.24 6.96
C PRO A 5 31.53 0.14 6.78
N PHE A 6 30.88 -0.38 7.81
CA PHE A 6 29.44 -0.26 8.07
C PHE A 6 29.04 1.23 7.98
N GLY A 7 28.23 1.59 6.98
CA GLY A 7 27.77 2.97 6.86
C GLY A 7 27.26 3.44 5.50
N GLN A 8 27.15 2.58 4.48
CA GLN A 8 26.44 2.96 3.26
C GLN A 8 24.93 2.79 3.46
N THR A 9 24.28 3.90 3.78
CA THR A 9 22.83 4.03 3.73
C THR A 9 22.36 3.80 2.30
N TRP A 10 21.82 2.61 2.07
CA TRP A 10 21.05 2.29 0.88
C TRP A 10 19.97 3.36 0.67
N PRO A 11 19.68 3.79 -0.57
CA PRO A 11 18.60 4.72 -0.81
C PRO A 11 17.32 4.08 -0.29
N ARG A 12 16.76 4.65 0.79
CA ARG A 12 15.42 4.34 1.29
C ARG A 12 14.44 4.68 0.17
N ALA A 13 14.19 3.73 -0.72
CA ALA A 13 13.01 3.75 -1.55
C ALA A 13 11.81 3.85 -0.59
N VAL A 14 10.92 4.81 -0.82
CA VAL A 14 9.80 5.10 0.06
C VAL A 14 8.82 3.94 0.00
N PHE A 15 9.05 2.95 0.85
CA PHE A 15 8.13 1.87 1.19
C PHE A 15 7.87 1.99 2.68
N LEU A 16 6.71 2.56 3.04
CA LEU A 16 6.32 2.72 4.43
C LEU A 16 5.13 1.80 4.73
N ALA A 17 5.45 0.65 5.29
CA ALA A 17 4.46 -0.20 5.94
C ALA A 17 4.55 0.03 7.46
N ARG A 18 3.43 0.37 8.10
CA ARG A 18 3.35 0.57 9.56
C ARG A 18 2.47 -0.50 10.17
N LEU A 19 3.03 -1.30 11.07
CA LEU A 19 2.27 -2.26 11.87
C LEU A 19 1.83 -1.60 13.19
N ARG A 20 0.54 -1.70 13.54
CA ARG A 20 0.03 -1.34 14.86
C ARG A 20 -0.39 -2.58 15.62
N SER A 21 -0.02 -2.65 16.90
CA SER A 21 -0.58 -3.66 17.81
C SER A 21 -1.99 -3.23 18.22
N GLY A 22 -2.96 -4.14 18.15
CA GLY A 22 -4.34 -3.88 18.55
C GLY A 22 -4.42 -3.63 20.06
N GLY A 23 -4.44 -2.37 20.47
CA GLY A 23 -4.82 -1.98 21.82
C GLY A 23 -6.34 -1.82 21.88
N GLY A 24 -7.00 -2.66 22.68
CA GLY A 24 -8.45 -2.57 22.90
C GLY A 24 -8.83 -1.26 23.57
N GLY A 25 -9.35 -0.32 22.79
CA GLY A 25 -10.03 0.87 23.32
C GLY A 25 -11.44 0.48 23.78
N GLY A 26 -11.58 0.13 25.05
CA GLY A 26 -12.89 0.04 25.69
C GLY A 26 -13.48 1.43 25.94
N PRO A 27 -14.82 1.62 25.88
CA PRO A 27 -15.45 2.89 26.20
C PRO A 27 -15.33 3.20 27.70
N PRO A 28 -15.37 4.48 28.11
CA PRO A 28 -15.26 4.86 29.52
C PRO A 28 -16.52 4.41 30.29
N GLY A 29 -16.33 3.42 31.18
CA GLY A 29 -17.36 2.95 32.10
C GLY A 29 -17.58 3.95 33.24
N GLN A 30 -18.81 4.41 33.38
CA GLN A 30 -19.27 5.23 34.51
C GLN A 30 -19.26 4.43 35.82
N ALA A 31 -18.88 5.12 36.90
CA ALA A 31 -18.85 4.62 38.27
C ALA A 31 -20.25 4.21 38.77
N GLY A 32 -20.27 3.14 39.56
CA GLY A 32 -21.47 2.38 39.88
C GLY A 32 -22.36 2.91 41.01
N ASN A 33 -23.45 2.18 41.23
CA ASN A 33 -24.09 2.09 42.53
C ASN A 33 -24.61 0.65 42.75
N ARG A 34 -24.37 0.11 43.95
CA ARG A 34 -24.65 -1.28 44.35
C ARG A 34 -26.10 -1.44 44.80
N GLY A 35 -26.74 -2.52 44.39
CA GLY A 35 -27.96 -3.06 44.99
C GLY A 35 -28.06 -4.54 44.66
N GLY A 36 -27.98 -5.40 45.68
CA GLY A 36 -27.86 -6.86 45.51
C GLY A 36 -29.20 -7.58 45.40
N VAL A 37 -29.20 -8.68 44.63
CA VAL A 37 -30.09 -9.85 44.78
C VAL A 37 -29.32 -11.07 44.24
N ALA A 38 -29.48 -12.23 44.90
CA ALA A 38 -28.73 -13.46 44.64
C ALA A 38 -29.41 -14.43 43.63
N ALA A 39 -28.54 -15.19 42.93
CA ALA A 39 -28.72 -16.51 42.26
C ALA A 39 -29.54 -16.58 40.93
N PRO A 40 -29.25 -17.52 39.99
CA PRO A 40 -28.62 -18.84 40.21
C PRO A 40 -27.47 -19.28 39.26
N ALA A 41 -26.84 -20.37 39.69
CA ALA A 41 -25.98 -21.34 38.99
C ALA A 41 -25.39 -20.93 37.62
N GLN A 42 -24.07 -20.64 37.64
CA GLN A 42 -23.25 -20.50 36.44
C GLN A 42 -23.18 -21.84 35.69
N GLY A 43 -23.97 -21.93 34.63
CA GLY A 43 -23.72 -22.87 33.54
C GLY A 43 -22.31 -22.63 33.02
N ASN A 44 -21.61 -23.73 32.75
CA ASN A 44 -20.23 -23.79 32.28
C ASN A 44 -20.15 -23.17 30.87
N ALA A 45 -20.20 -21.83 30.79
CA ALA A 45 -19.99 -21.09 29.56
C ALA A 45 -18.51 -21.28 29.21
N ARG A 46 -18.25 -22.25 28.32
CA ARG A 46 -16.98 -22.34 27.60
C ARG A 46 -16.74 -20.96 27.02
N CYS A 47 -15.83 -20.21 27.61
CA CYS A 47 -15.33 -18.99 27.02
C CYS A 47 -14.77 -19.40 25.66
N CYS A 48 -15.51 -19.13 24.59
CA CYS A 48 -15.01 -19.32 23.24
C CYS A 48 -13.72 -18.51 23.19
N SER A 49 -12.56 -19.18 23.20
CA SER A 49 -11.28 -18.52 23.10
C SER A 49 -11.22 -17.89 21.72
N MET A 50 -11.67 -16.64 21.62
CA MET A 50 -11.55 -15.85 20.40
C MET A 50 -10.06 -15.83 20.05
N GLY A 51 -9.73 -16.26 18.84
CA GLY A 51 -8.37 -16.22 18.35
C GLY A 51 -7.77 -14.81 18.48
N PRO A 52 -6.44 -14.67 18.45
CA PRO A 52 -5.80 -13.37 18.59
C PRO A 52 -6.34 -12.37 17.57
N VAL A 53 -6.63 -11.14 17.99
CA VAL A 53 -7.16 -10.08 17.12
C VAL A 53 -6.17 -9.78 15.98
N PRO A 54 -6.64 -9.57 14.74
CA PRO A 54 -5.76 -9.21 13.63
C PRO A 54 -4.96 -7.93 13.90
N ARG A 55 -3.68 -7.92 13.50
CA ARG A 55 -2.84 -6.72 13.59
C ARG A 55 -3.11 -5.79 12.43
N THR A 56 -3.32 -4.50 12.70
CA THR A 56 -3.48 -3.51 11.62
C THR A 56 -2.15 -3.27 10.93
N LEU A 57 -2.12 -3.43 9.62
CA LEU A 57 -0.97 -3.13 8.77
C LEU A 57 -1.37 -2.04 7.78
N GLU A 58 -0.81 -0.84 7.95
CA GLU A 58 -1.06 0.30 7.07
C GLU A 58 0.02 0.36 5.97
N LEU A 59 -0.39 0.31 4.70
CA LEU A 59 0.49 0.49 3.54
C LEU A 59 0.28 1.89 2.96
N PHE A 60 1.29 2.74 3.07
CA PHE A 60 1.32 4.04 2.39
C PHE A 60 1.99 3.88 1.03
N TYR A 61 1.28 4.23 -0.04
CA TYR A 61 1.72 3.98 -1.41
C TYR A 61 1.37 5.11 -2.37
N ASP A 62 2.18 5.23 -3.42
CA ASP A 62 1.93 6.07 -4.59
C ASP A 62 2.01 5.19 -5.84
N VAL A 63 1.10 5.38 -6.81
CA VAL A 63 1.12 4.63 -8.07
C VAL A 63 2.33 4.97 -8.94
N LEU A 64 3.02 6.08 -8.65
CA LEU A 64 4.28 6.46 -9.28
C LEU A 64 5.51 5.69 -8.73
N SER A 65 5.34 4.87 -7.70
CA SER A 65 6.44 4.11 -7.10
C SER A 65 6.38 2.64 -7.52
N PRO A 66 7.37 2.12 -8.28
CA PRO A 66 7.41 0.71 -8.65
C PRO A 66 7.62 -0.19 -7.42
N TYR A 67 8.42 0.24 -6.44
CA TYR A 67 8.60 -0.50 -5.19
C TYR A 67 7.31 -0.61 -4.37
N SER A 68 6.46 0.43 -4.43
CA SER A 68 5.15 0.38 -3.79
C SER A 68 4.23 -0.65 -4.44
N TRP A 69 4.29 -0.84 -5.76
CA TRP A 69 3.53 -1.90 -6.45
C TRP A 69 3.99 -3.30 -6.01
N LEU A 70 5.31 -3.54 -5.98
CA LEU A 70 5.87 -4.82 -5.55
C LEU A 70 5.39 -5.19 -4.14
N GLY A 71 5.54 -4.26 -3.19
CA GLY A 71 5.13 -4.51 -1.81
C GLY A 71 3.62 -4.59 -1.64
N PHE A 72 2.84 -3.84 -2.43
CA PHE A 72 1.39 -3.97 -2.50
C PHE A 72 0.97 -5.39 -2.89
N GLU A 73 1.52 -5.96 -3.96
CA GLU A 73 1.15 -7.31 -4.40
C GLU A 73 1.51 -8.38 -3.36
N VAL A 74 2.68 -8.26 -2.72
CA VAL A 74 3.06 -9.14 -1.62
C VAL A 74 2.03 -9.06 -0.49
N LEU A 75 1.70 -7.86 -0.01
CA LEU A 75 0.74 -7.69 1.08
C LEU A 75 -0.67 -8.18 0.72
N CYS A 76 -1.11 -7.95 -0.52
CA CYS A 76 -2.40 -8.45 -1.01
C CYS A 76 -2.46 -9.98 -1.06
N ARG A 77 -1.36 -10.67 -1.36
CA ARG A 77 -1.28 -12.15 -1.32
C ARG A 77 -1.32 -12.68 0.11
N TYR A 78 -0.66 -12.01 1.04
CA TYR A 78 -0.56 -12.46 2.43
C TYR A 78 -1.70 -12.01 3.35
N LYS A 79 -2.54 -11.04 2.95
CA LYS A 79 -3.65 -10.53 3.79
C LYS A 79 -4.64 -11.62 4.24
N ASN A 80 -4.78 -12.70 3.48
CA ASN A 80 -5.66 -13.83 3.79
C ASN A 80 -4.94 -15.00 4.48
N ILE A 81 -3.60 -14.92 4.62
CA ILE A 81 -2.74 -15.95 5.22
C ILE A 81 -2.32 -15.52 6.63
N TRP A 82 -1.92 -14.25 6.77
CA TRP A 82 -1.50 -13.68 8.03
C TRP A 82 -2.69 -13.12 8.81
N ASN A 83 -2.57 -13.13 10.14
CA ASN A 83 -3.57 -12.52 11.03
C ASN A 83 -3.41 -10.99 11.05
N ILE A 84 -3.69 -10.35 9.91
CA ILE A 84 -3.57 -8.91 9.70
C ILE A 84 -4.84 -8.29 9.12
N SER A 85 -5.03 -7.01 9.40
CA SER A 85 -5.99 -6.14 8.73
C SER A 85 -5.20 -5.15 7.88
N LEU A 86 -5.12 -5.42 6.58
CA LEU A 86 -4.40 -4.56 5.63
C LEU A 86 -5.23 -3.31 5.33
N GLN A 87 -4.66 -2.13 5.62
CA GLN A 87 -5.24 -0.83 5.32
C GLN A 87 -4.40 -0.12 4.27
N LEU A 88 -4.98 0.08 3.10
CA LEU A 88 -4.35 0.79 1.99
C LEU A 88 -4.50 2.31 2.21
N ARG A 89 -3.39 3.05 2.14
CA ARG A 89 -3.32 4.50 2.34
C ARG A 89 -2.72 5.18 1.10
N PRO A 90 -3.54 5.59 0.12
CA PRO A 90 -3.07 6.40 -0.99
C PRO A 90 -2.33 7.64 -0.47
N SER A 91 -1.08 7.83 -0.90
CA SER A 91 -0.16 8.83 -0.37
C SER A 91 0.67 9.44 -1.48
N PHE A 92 0.92 10.75 -1.42
CA PHE A 92 1.63 11.46 -2.47
C PHE A 92 3.14 11.52 -2.21
N ILE A 93 3.92 10.76 -2.97
CA ILE A 93 5.37 10.60 -2.73
C ILE A 93 6.12 11.93 -2.85
N ALA A 94 5.77 12.78 -3.83
CA ALA A 94 6.46 14.07 -4.00
C ALA A 94 6.24 14.99 -2.80
N GLY A 95 5.07 14.92 -2.15
CA GLY A 95 4.79 15.62 -0.89
C GLY A 95 5.68 15.12 0.26
N ILE A 96 5.80 13.81 0.41
CA ILE A 96 6.66 13.18 1.44
C ILE A 96 8.13 13.56 1.23
N MET A 97 8.59 13.57 -0.02
CA MET A 97 9.97 13.90 -0.36
C MET A 97 10.28 15.38 -0.08
N LYS A 98 9.36 16.27 -0.44
CA LYS A 98 9.46 17.70 -0.12
C LYS A 98 9.53 17.95 1.39
N ASP A 99 8.64 17.32 2.15
CA ASP A 99 8.56 17.49 3.62
C ASP A 99 9.78 16.92 4.34
N SER A 100 10.26 15.75 3.92
CA SER A 100 11.43 15.09 4.51
C SER A 100 12.79 15.64 4.04
N GLY A 101 12.81 16.52 3.03
CA GLY A 101 14.04 16.98 2.39
C GLY A 101 14.77 15.90 1.58
N ASN A 102 14.13 14.77 1.30
CA ASN A 102 14.72 13.67 0.55
C ASN A 102 14.61 13.92 -0.97
N GLN A 103 15.58 13.45 -1.74
CA GLN A 103 15.60 13.62 -3.19
C GLN A 103 15.39 12.30 -3.94
N PRO A 104 14.80 12.32 -5.17
CA PRO A 104 14.54 11.10 -5.92
C PRO A 104 15.84 10.35 -6.18
N PRO A 105 15.91 9.03 -5.88
CA PRO A 105 17.14 8.26 -6.11
C PRO A 105 17.53 8.26 -7.59
N ALA A 106 16.57 8.42 -8.49
CA ALA A 106 16.77 8.51 -9.93
C ALA A 106 17.59 9.72 -10.38
N LEU A 107 17.73 10.78 -9.55
CA LEU A 107 18.57 11.94 -9.90
C LEU A 107 20.07 11.59 -9.97
N LEU A 108 20.50 10.50 -9.33
CA LEU A 108 21.87 10.01 -9.43
C LEU A 108 21.95 8.91 -10.49
N PRO A 109 22.69 9.08 -11.60
CA PRO A 109 22.68 8.14 -12.73
C PRO A 109 22.97 6.69 -12.34
N ARG A 110 23.93 6.47 -11.43
CA ARG A 110 24.25 5.13 -10.92
C ARG A 110 23.11 4.49 -10.13
N LYS A 111 22.37 5.28 -9.35
CA LYS A 111 21.20 4.78 -8.61
C LYS A 111 20.01 4.56 -9.53
N ALA A 112 19.83 5.39 -10.57
CA ALA A 112 18.82 5.17 -11.60
C ALA A 112 19.04 3.85 -12.35
N GLN A 113 20.28 3.61 -12.81
CA GLN A 113 20.63 2.35 -13.48
C GLN A 113 20.42 1.13 -12.58
N TYR A 114 20.80 1.24 -11.30
CA TYR A 114 20.55 0.18 -10.33
C TYR A 114 19.06 -0.08 -10.16
N LEU A 115 18.26 0.97 -9.94
CA LEU A 115 16.81 0.90 -9.75
C LEU A 115 16.12 0.19 -10.93
N ILE A 116 16.47 0.55 -12.16
CA ILE A 116 15.89 -0.07 -13.36
C ILE A 116 16.15 -1.57 -13.39
N ASN A 117 17.39 -1.98 -13.13
CA ASN A 117 17.76 -3.39 -13.11
C ASN A 117 17.11 -4.15 -11.94
N ASP A 118 17.09 -3.54 -10.76
CA ASP A 118 16.56 -4.13 -9.53
C ASP A 118 15.05 -4.35 -9.64
N VAL A 119 14.29 -3.34 -10.02
CA VAL A 119 12.83 -3.44 -10.22
C VAL A 119 12.48 -4.49 -11.26
N ARG A 120 13.25 -4.62 -12.35
CA ARG A 120 13.05 -5.67 -13.35
C ARG A 120 13.21 -7.07 -12.75
N LEU A 121 14.29 -7.30 -11.99
CA LEU A 121 14.56 -8.59 -11.35
C LEU A 121 13.53 -8.90 -10.25
N LEU A 122 13.15 -7.91 -9.45
CA LEU A 122 12.12 -8.05 -8.42
C LEU A 122 10.74 -8.30 -9.04
N GLY A 123 10.40 -7.65 -10.15
CA GLY A 123 9.17 -7.94 -10.89
C GLY A 123 9.08 -9.40 -11.33
N GLN A 124 10.19 -9.97 -11.83
CA GLN A 124 10.27 -11.40 -12.16
C GLN A 124 10.13 -12.28 -10.91
N HIS A 125 10.85 -11.95 -9.84
CA HIS A 125 10.84 -12.73 -8.59
C HIS A 125 9.46 -12.74 -7.92
N VAL A 126 8.79 -11.58 -7.85
CA VAL A 126 7.47 -11.40 -7.25
C VAL A 126 6.36 -11.73 -8.26
N GLN A 127 6.67 -12.04 -9.53
CA GLN A 127 5.67 -12.30 -10.57
C GLN A 127 4.70 -11.13 -10.77
N VAL A 128 5.23 -9.92 -10.86
CA VAL A 128 4.50 -8.70 -11.21
C VAL A 128 4.93 -8.30 -12.62
N PRO A 129 4.00 -8.05 -13.57
CA PRO A 129 4.33 -7.83 -14.99
C PRO A 129 4.86 -6.42 -15.23
N MET A 130 6.02 -6.09 -14.64
CA MET A 130 6.63 -4.78 -14.74
C MET A 130 7.36 -4.57 -16.05
N GLN A 131 7.06 -3.46 -16.70
CA GLN A 131 7.75 -2.91 -17.86
C GLN A 131 8.04 -1.43 -17.58
N PHE A 132 9.30 -1.04 -17.70
CA PHE A 132 9.65 0.36 -17.50
C PHE A 132 9.08 1.22 -18.63
N PRO A 133 8.47 2.38 -18.31
CA PRO A 133 8.05 3.36 -19.30
C PRO A 133 9.21 3.73 -20.22
N LYS A 134 8.94 3.98 -21.51
CA LYS A 134 9.98 4.44 -22.45
C LYS A 134 10.62 5.75 -21.97
N ASP A 135 9.81 6.63 -21.39
CA ASP A 135 10.25 7.87 -20.77
C ASP A 135 10.01 7.87 -19.25
N PHE A 136 10.76 7.02 -18.55
CA PHE A 136 10.70 6.88 -17.10
C PHE A 136 10.87 8.22 -16.35
N PHE A 137 11.76 9.09 -16.83
CA PHE A 137 12.06 10.35 -16.16
C PHE A 137 10.94 11.37 -16.36
N SER A 138 10.37 11.52 -17.56
CA SER A 138 9.21 12.40 -17.77
C SER A 138 7.99 11.95 -16.97
N VAL A 139 7.73 10.63 -16.92
CA VAL A 139 6.61 10.08 -16.13
C VAL A 139 6.76 10.43 -14.64
N ILE A 140 7.94 10.23 -14.06
CA ILE A 140 8.16 10.48 -12.62
C ILE A 140 8.30 11.97 -12.28
N LEU A 141 9.07 12.72 -13.06
CA LEU A 141 9.49 14.07 -12.68
C LEU A 141 8.60 15.17 -13.25
N GLU A 142 7.98 14.95 -14.42
CA GLU A 142 7.20 15.99 -15.11
C GLU A 142 5.69 15.76 -14.94
N LYS A 143 5.22 14.56 -15.28
CA LYS A 143 3.79 14.23 -15.24
C LYS A 143 3.28 14.01 -13.81
N GLY A 144 4.00 13.20 -13.03
CA GLY A 144 3.61 12.84 -11.68
C GLY A 144 2.31 12.03 -11.59
N SER A 145 1.77 11.92 -10.38
CA SER A 145 0.60 11.06 -10.06
C SER A 145 -0.52 11.77 -9.31
N LEU A 146 -0.50 13.11 -9.23
CA LEU A 146 -1.40 13.87 -8.36
C LEU A 146 -2.88 13.56 -8.61
N SER A 147 -3.32 13.58 -9.88
CA SER A 147 -4.71 13.28 -10.26
C SER A 147 -5.10 11.84 -9.90
N ALA A 148 -4.23 10.87 -10.19
CA ALA A 148 -4.43 9.47 -9.85
C ALA A 148 -4.54 9.23 -8.34
N MET A 149 -3.65 9.85 -7.55
CA MET A 149 -3.66 9.70 -6.09
C MET A 149 -4.87 10.38 -5.44
N ARG A 150 -5.34 11.51 -5.98
CA ARG A 150 -6.60 12.15 -5.57
C ARG A 150 -7.80 11.25 -5.88
N PHE A 151 -7.82 10.65 -7.06
CA PHE A 151 -8.87 9.70 -7.44
C PHE A 151 -8.88 8.47 -6.52
N LEU A 152 -7.72 7.87 -6.23
CA LEU A 152 -7.61 6.78 -5.26
C LEU A 152 -8.07 7.17 -3.86
N THR A 153 -7.83 8.42 -3.46
CA THR A 153 -8.34 8.95 -2.19
C THR A 153 -9.86 9.00 -2.20
N ALA A 154 -10.50 9.50 -3.25
CA ALA A 154 -11.95 9.50 -3.39
C ALA A 154 -12.52 8.06 -3.38
N VAL A 155 -11.90 7.14 -4.12
CA VAL A 155 -12.26 5.71 -4.08
C VAL A 155 -12.15 5.14 -2.66
N SER A 156 -11.10 5.49 -1.90
CA SER A 156 -10.95 5.01 -0.52
C SER A 156 -12.04 5.51 0.44
N MET A 157 -12.65 6.67 0.12
CA MET A 157 -13.69 7.29 0.94
C MET A 157 -15.09 6.78 0.59
N GLU A 158 -15.37 6.57 -0.70
CA GLU A 158 -16.71 6.25 -1.20
C GLU A 158 -16.89 4.76 -1.56
N HIS A 159 -15.84 4.11 -2.07
CA HIS A 159 -15.85 2.74 -2.59
C HIS A 159 -14.59 1.94 -2.16
N PRO A 160 -14.33 1.78 -0.85
CA PRO A 160 -13.10 1.17 -0.33
C PRO A 160 -12.87 -0.27 -0.82
N GLU A 161 -13.94 -1.01 -1.14
CA GLU A 161 -13.90 -2.35 -1.73
C GLU A 161 -13.22 -2.39 -3.11
N MET A 162 -13.27 -1.28 -3.86
CA MET A 162 -12.68 -1.15 -5.18
C MET A 162 -11.21 -0.70 -5.14
N LEU A 163 -10.75 -0.19 -4.00
CA LEU A 163 -9.45 0.47 -3.88
C LEU A 163 -8.29 -0.41 -4.33
N GLU A 164 -8.31 -1.69 -3.95
CA GLU A 164 -7.27 -2.64 -4.38
C GLU A 164 -7.23 -2.81 -5.90
N LYS A 165 -8.39 -3.06 -6.51
CA LYS A 165 -8.51 -3.30 -7.96
C LYS A 165 -8.12 -2.05 -8.77
N VAL A 166 -8.62 -0.89 -8.36
CA VAL A 166 -8.32 0.40 -9.02
C VAL A 166 -6.83 0.75 -8.90
N SER A 167 -6.22 0.52 -7.74
CA SER A 167 -4.78 0.78 -7.55
C SER A 167 -3.93 -0.10 -8.46
N ARG A 168 -4.25 -1.40 -8.51
CA ARG A 168 -3.58 -2.36 -9.40
C ARG A 168 -3.69 -1.94 -10.86
N GLU A 169 -4.86 -1.52 -11.32
CA GLU A 169 -5.03 -1.07 -12.70
C GLU A 169 -4.25 0.20 -13.03
N LEU A 170 -4.18 1.18 -12.11
CA LEU A 170 -3.33 2.35 -12.31
C LEU A 170 -1.86 1.97 -12.44
N TRP A 171 -1.36 1.06 -11.59
CA TRP A 171 0.00 0.54 -11.75
C TRP A 171 0.18 -0.21 -13.07
N MET A 172 -0.78 -1.04 -13.48
CA MET A 172 -0.72 -1.74 -14.77
C MET A 172 -0.64 -0.75 -15.95
N ARG A 173 -1.35 0.37 -15.89
CA ARG A 173 -1.25 1.43 -16.92
C ARG A 173 0.18 1.95 -17.01
N VAL A 174 0.70 2.51 -15.93
CA VAL A 174 2.01 3.20 -15.96
C VAL A 174 3.21 2.23 -16.01
N TRP A 175 3.20 1.13 -15.27
CA TRP A 175 4.35 0.23 -15.08
C TRP A 175 4.22 -1.09 -15.82
N SER A 176 3.22 -1.28 -16.69
CA SER A 176 3.11 -2.49 -17.51
C SER A 176 2.81 -2.16 -18.97
N ARG A 177 1.88 -1.22 -19.20
CA ARG A 177 1.40 -0.87 -20.54
C ARG A 177 1.94 0.45 -21.09
N ASP A 178 2.75 1.19 -20.31
CA ASP A 178 3.28 2.52 -20.68
C ASP A 178 2.15 3.50 -21.07
N GLU A 179 1.03 3.44 -20.33
CA GLU A 179 -0.17 4.24 -20.54
C GLU A 179 -0.25 5.39 -19.54
N ASP A 180 -0.88 6.49 -19.96
CA ASP A 180 -1.06 7.67 -19.12
C ASP A 180 -1.98 7.43 -17.92
N ILE A 181 -1.70 8.14 -16.81
CA ILE A 181 -2.49 8.13 -15.56
C ILE A 181 -2.80 9.55 -15.04
N THR A 182 -2.54 10.58 -15.83
CA THR A 182 -2.71 11.99 -15.44
C THR A 182 -3.98 12.60 -15.99
N GLU A 183 -4.36 12.17 -17.18
CA GLU A 183 -5.51 12.67 -17.91
C GLU A 183 -6.84 12.12 -17.37
N PRO A 184 -7.92 12.92 -17.34
CA PRO A 184 -9.23 12.47 -16.86
C PRO A 184 -9.75 11.22 -17.58
N GLN A 185 -9.62 11.16 -18.91
CA GLN A 185 -10.03 10.01 -19.72
C GLN A 185 -9.26 8.73 -19.35
N SER A 186 -7.97 8.85 -19.01
CA SER A 186 -7.14 7.74 -18.59
C SER A 186 -7.59 7.19 -17.22
N ILE A 187 -7.96 8.08 -16.29
CA ILE A 187 -8.47 7.71 -14.98
C ILE A 187 -9.87 7.07 -15.11
N LEU A 188 -10.73 7.64 -15.96
CA LEU A 188 -12.07 7.09 -16.24
C LEU A 188 -12.00 5.66 -16.82
N ALA A 189 -11.06 5.40 -17.72
CA ALA A 189 -10.86 4.05 -18.27
C ALA A 189 -10.59 3.01 -17.17
N VAL A 190 -9.84 3.38 -16.12
CA VAL A 190 -9.60 2.52 -14.96
C VAL A 190 -10.90 2.23 -14.20
N SER A 191 -11.72 3.25 -13.95
CA SER A 191 -13.00 3.04 -13.25
C SER A 191 -13.92 2.09 -14.00
N ILE A 192 -14.02 2.21 -15.33
CA ILE A 192 -14.89 1.34 -16.14
C ILE A 192 -14.40 -0.12 -16.11
N LEU A 193 -13.09 -0.34 -16.23
CA LEU A 193 -12.50 -1.67 -16.16
C LEU A 193 -12.61 -2.28 -14.75
N ALA A 194 -12.44 -1.46 -13.72
CA ALA A 194 -12.61 -1.88 -12.33
C ALA A 194 -14.06 -2.29 -12.05
N LEU A 195 -15.04 -1.56 -12.59
CA LEU A 195 -16.48 -1.82 -12.40
C LEU A 195 -17.04 -2.93 -13.30
N SER A 196 -16.31 -3.35 -14.33
CA SER A 196 -16.73 -4.43 -15.21
C SER A 196 -16.62 -5.81 -14.52
N PRO A 197 -17.69 -6.64 -14.49
CA PRO A 197 -17.70 -7.95 -13.83
C PRO A 197 -16.79 -9.02 -14.45
N THR A 198 -16.07 -8.72 -15.52
CA THR A 198 -15.38 -9.73 -16.33
C THR A 198 -13.97 -9.30 -16.67
N LEU A 199 -13.01 -9.87 -15.95
CA LEU A 199 -11.72 -10.39 -16.45
C LEU A 199 -11.01 -11.01 -15.24
N SER A 200 -11.59 -12.09 -14.73
CA SER A 200 -10.92 -13.07 -13.88
C SER A 200 -11.12 -14.43 -14.52
N GLN A 201 -10.26 -14.70 -15.51
CA GLN A 201 -9.79 -16.03 -15.88
C GLN A 201 -8.29 -15.93 -16.10
#